data_AF-A0A920GGF5-F1
#
_entry.id   AF-A0A920GGF5-F1
#
_cell.length_a   1.000
_cell.length_b   1.000
_cell.length_c   1.000
_cell.angle_alpha   90.00
_cell.angle_beta   90.00
_cell.angle_gamma   90.00
#
_symmetry.space_group_name_H-M   'P 1'
#
loop_
_entity.id
_entity.type
_entity.pdbx_description
1 polymer ?
#
loop_
_entity_poly.entity_id
_entity_poly.type
_entity_poly.pdbx_seq_one_letter_code
_entity_poly.pdbx_strand_id
1 'polypeptide(L)'
;MPTLYQLNTYRFENNFEGIVNLITMKEWVWKSEDLGASWEIRDIRPELQNKANELRAQLIETAVEQDDEWTERFLEGEEPSVDDLHVLIRKGTLSMSFVPVLCGSAFKNKGVQPMLNAVIDYLPVLLDVPPYEGFKPGDISETET
;
A
#
# COMPACT_ATOMS: atom_id res chain seq x y z
N MET A 1 4.47 10.36 -7.16
CA MET A 1 3.57 11.07 -6.20
C MET A 1 3.18 10.10 -5.08
N PRO A 2 2.83 10.54 -3.86
CA PRO A 2 2.30 9.62 -2.85
C PRO A 2 0.90 9.14 -3.27
N THR A 3 0.68 7.82 -3.30
CA THR A 3 -0.63 7.23 -3.60
C THR A 3 -1.20 6.65 -2.30
N LEU A 4 -2.45 6.99 -1.97
CA LEU A 4 -3.10 6.56 -0.74
C LEU A 4 -3.65 5.14 -0.88
N TYR A 5 -3.20 4.22 -0.01
CA TYR A 5 -3.63 2.82 0.00
C TYR A 5 -4.63 2.50 1.10
N GLN A 6 -4.66 3.34 2.14
CA GLN A 6 -5.53 3.15 3.30
C GLN A 6 -6.16 4.47 3.72
N LEU A 7 -7.44 4.39 4.09
CA LEU A 7 -8.18 5.52 4.65
C LEU A 7 -8.38 5.28 6.16
N ASN A 8 -8.02 6.26 6.98
CA ASN A 8 -8.33 6.24 8.41
C ASN A 8 -9.85 6.31 8.63
N THR A 9 -10.38 5.53 9.58
CA THR A 9 -11.83 5.52 9.83
C THR A 9 -12.36 6.74 10.57
N TYR A 10 -11.49 7.65 11.06
CA TYR A 10 -11.88 8.94 11.66
C TYR A 10 -10.80 10.04 11.53
N ARG A 11 -11.25 11.30 11.69
CA ARG A 11 -10.49 12.53 11.40
C ARG A 11 -9.71 13.12 12.59
N PHE A 12 -9.90 12.63 13.82
CA PHE A 12 -9.31 13.22 15.05
C PHE A 12 -8.61 12.19 15.93
N GLU A 13 -7.44 12.59 16.45
CA GLU A 13 -6.39 11.79 17.11
C GLU A 13 -6.86 10.86 18.23
N ASN A 14 -7.99 11.15 18.88
CA ASN A 14 -8.49 10.36 20.00
C ASN A 14 -9.36 9.15 19.60
N ASN A 15 -10.06 9.18 18.46
CA ASN A 15 -11.06 8.16 18.10
C ASN A 15 -10.64 7.28 16.91
N PHE A 16 -9.35 6.91 16.84
CA PHE A 16 -8.89 5.94 15.84
C PHE A 16 -9.40 4.53 16.17
N GLU A 17 -10.39 4.06 15.40
CA GLU A 17 -11.02 2.75 15.56
C GLU A 17 -10.48 1.71 14.57
N GLY A 18 -10.00 2.16 13.41
CA GLY A 18 -9.66 1.26 12.34
C GLY A 18 -9.17 1.91 11.05
N ILE A 19 -9.02 1.06 10.04
CA ILE A 19 -8.57 1.46 8.70
C ILE A 19 -9.49 0.85 7.66
N VAL A 20 -9.63 1.52 6.52
CA VAL A 20 -10.25 0.96 5.32
C VAL A 20 -9.14 0.53 4.37
N ASN A 21 -9.13 -0.75 4.02
CA ASN A 21 -8.29 -1.27 2.96
C ASN A 21 -8.98 -1.01 1.61
N LEU A 22 -8.38 -0.16 0.77
CA LEU A 22 -8.94 0.25 -0.53
C LEU A 22 -8.79 -0.82 -1.61
N ILE A 23 -7.89 -1.79 -1.43
CA ILE A 23 -7.69 -2.92 -2.36
C ILE A 23 -8.85 -3.91 -2.19
N THR A 24 -9.09 -4.35 -0.96
CA THR A 24 -10.15 -5.34 -0.66
C THR A 24 -11.53 -4.70 -0.46
N MET A 25 -11.60 -3.36 -0.34
CA MET A 25 -12.80 -2.60 0.03
C MET A 25 -13.47 -3.12 1.30
N LYS A 26 -12.67 -3.33 2.35
CA LYS A 26 -13.15 -3.76 3.66
C LYS A 26 -12.60 -2.85 4.75
N GLU A 27 -13.40 -2.65 5.79
CA GLU A 27 -13.00 -1.94 7.00
C GLU A 27 -12.45 -2.93 8.02
N TRP A 28 -11.28 -2.62 8.56
CA TRP A 28 -10.63 -3.34 9.65
C TRP A 28 -10.81 -2.52 10.91
N VAL A 29 -11.47 -3.09 11.91
CA VAL A 29 -11.78 -2.41 13.18
C VAL A 29 -11.18 -3.19 14.34
N TRP A 30 -10.41 -2.51 15.18
CA TRP A 30 -9.78 -3.11 16.36
C TRP A 30 -10.66 -2.89 17.61
N LYS A 31 -10.94 -3.97 18.34
CA LYS A 31 -11.82 -3.96 19.50
C LYS A 31 -11.14 -3.52 20.80
N SER A 32 -9.82 -3.64 20.90
CA SER A 32 -9.03 -3.20 22.05
C SER A 32 -7.70 -2.56 21.62
N GLU A 33 -6.94 -2.05 22.59
CA GLU A 33 -5.61 -1.46 22.37
C GLU A 33 -4.48 -2.41 22.82
N ASP A 34 -4.82 -3.65 23.20
CA ASP A 34 -3.86 -4.62 23.73
C ASP A 34 -2.89 -5.13 22.65
N LEU A 35 -1.71 -5.58 23.08
CA LEU A 35 -0.77 -6.32 22.23
C LEU A 35 -1.42 -7.65 21.80
N GLY A 36 -2.00 -7.67 20.60
CA GLY A 36 -2.82 -8.78 20.11
C GLY A 36 -4.31 -8.47 20.03
N ALA A 37 -4.69 -7.19 20.09
CA ALA A 37 -6.06 -6.72 19.91
C ALA A 37 -6.74 -7.43 18.72
N SER A 38 -7.82 -8.16 19.02
CA SER A 38 -8.63 -8.80 18.00
C SER A 38 -9.24 -7.72 17.10
N TRP A 39 -9.10 -7.89 15.79
CA TRP A 39 -9.78 -7.07 14.80
C TRP A 39 -10.93 -7.84 14.15
N GLU A 40 -11.90 -7.08 13.65
CA GLU A 40 -12.93 -7.59 12.75
C GLU A 40 -12.79 -6.94 11.39
N ILE A 41 -13.00 -7.74 10.35
CA ILE A 41 -13.12 -7.27 8.98
C ILE A 41 -14.61 -7.19 8.67
N ARG A 42 -15.08 -6.01 8.27
CA ARG A 42 -16.48 -5.75 7.97
C ARG A 42 -16.63 -4.89 6.73
N ASP A 43 -17.86 -4.72 6.29
CA ASP A 43 -18.18 -3.79 5.21
C ASP A 43 -17.93 -2.35 5.63
N ILE A 44 -17.53 -1.52 4.66
CA ILE A 44 -17.23 -0.12 4.92
C ILE A 44 -18.52 0.58 5.37
N ARG A 45 -18.45 1.25 6.52
CA ARG A 45 -19.56 2.04 7.04
C ARG A 45 -20.04 3.10 6.02
N PRO A 46 -21.36 3.38 5.91
CA PRO A 46 -21.90 4.25 4.87
C PRO A 46 -21.27 5.64 4.80
N GLU A 47 -20.90 6.21 5.95
CA GLU A 47 -20.25 7.53 6.03
C GLU A 47 -18.88 7.61 5.31
N LEU A 48 -18.18 6.48 5.19
CA LEU A 48 -16.87 6.40 4.53
C LEU A 48 -16.95 5.85 3.12
N GLN A 49 -18.07 5.25 2.73
CA GLN A 49 -18.22 4.54 1.45
C GLN A 49 -17.89 5.43 0.24
N ASN A 50 -18.45 6.64 0.21
CA ASN A 50 -18.22 7.56 -0.91
C ASN A 50 -16.74 7.96 -1.02
N LYS A 51 -16.08 8.20 0.13
CA LYS A 51 -14.67 8.58 0.13
C LYS A 51 -13.76 7.40 -0.24
N ALA A 52 -14.11 6.20 0.22
CA ALA A 52 -13.39 4.97 -0.13
C ALA A 52 -13.49 4.69 -1.64
N ASN A 53 -14.67 4.88 -2.25
CA ASN A 53 -14.84 4.72 -3.69
C ASN A 53 -14.01 5.72 -4.50
N GLU A 54 -14.00 7.00 -4.10
CA GLU A 54 -13.19 8.05 -4.74
C GLU A 54 -11.69 7.71 -4.69
N LEU A 55 -11.18 7.34 -3.51
CA LEU A 55 -9.77 7.00 -3.33
C LEU A 55 -9.40 5.68 -4.02
N ARG A 56 -10.32 4.70 -4.06
CA ARG A 56 -10.11 3.46 -4.80
C ARG A 56 -9.98 3.71 -6.29
N ALA A 57 -10.79 4.60 -6.87
CA ALA A 57 -10.67 4.96 -8.29
C ALA A 57 -9.29 5.54 -8.59
N GLN A 58 -8.81 6.48 -7.76
CA GLN A 58 -7.45 7.05 -7.89
C GLN A 58 -6.35 5.99 -7.74
N LEU A 59 -6.53 5.05 -6.82
CA LEU A 59 -5.60 3.94 -6.62
C LEU A 59 -5.55 3.02 -7.84
N ILE A 60 -6.70 2.65 -8.41
CA ILE A 60 -6.76 1.81 -9.61
C ILE A 60 -6.10 2.52 -10.78
N GLU A 61 -6.44 3.79 -11.03
CA GLU A 61 -5.86 4.61 -12.08
C GLU A 61 -4.33 4.66 -11.97
N THR A 62 -3.80 4.96 -10.77
CA THR A 62 -2.35 5.02 -10.56
C THR A 62 -1.66 3.65 -10.71
N ALA A 63 -2.36 2.57 -10.35
CA ALA A 63 -1.84 1.21 -10.43
C ALA A 63 -1.74 0.74 -11.89
N VAL A 64 -2.80 0.95 -12.69
CA VAL A 64 -2.81 0.51 -14.10
C VAL A 64 -1.80 1.27 -14.96
N GLU A 65 -1.51 2.54 -14.64
CA GLU A 65 -0.45 3.33 -15.31
C GLU A 65 0.96 2.71 -15.19
N GLN A 66 1.18 1.73 -14.31
CA GLN A 66 2.47 1.05 -14.19
C GLN A 66 2.67 -0.03 -15.26
N ASP A 67 1.64 -0.36 -16.03
CA ASP A 67 1.69 -1.44 -17.02
C ASP A 67 0.83 -1.12 -18.25
N ASP A 68 1.46 -1.12 -19.43
CA ASP A 68 0.82 -0.72 -20.68
C ASP A 68 -0.38 -1.62 -21.03
N GLU A 69 -0.29 -2.94 -20.77
CA GLU A 69 -1.38 -3.88 -21.05
C GLU A 69 -2.58 -3.63 -20.13
N TRP A 70 -2.32 -3.37 -18.84
CA TRP A 70 -3.38 -3.00 -17.91
C TRP A 70 -4.01 -1.65 -18.21
N THR A 71 -3.23 -0.69 -18.71
CA THR A 71 -3.75 0.61 -19.15
C THR A 71 -4.75 0.43 -20.29
N GLU A 72 -4.44 -0.39 -21.29
CA GLU A 72 -5.35 -0.70 -22.40
C GLU A 72 -6.65 -1.37 -21.91
N ARG A 73 -6.53 -2.43 -21.09
CA ARG A 73 -7.69 -3.16 -20.53
C ARG A 73 -8.59 -2.26 -19.69
N PHE A 74 -8.01 -1.35 -18.92
CA PHE A 74 -8.77 -0.39 -18.12
C PHE A 74 -9.56 0.60 -18.99
N LEU A 75 -9.00 1.06 -20.11
CA LEU A 75 -9.70 1.91 -21.08
C LEU A 75 -10.87 1.18 -21.77
N GLU A 76 -10.79 -0.15 -21.88
CA GLU A 76 -11.88 -1.01 -22.36
C GLU A 76 -12.95 -1.30 -21.29
N GLY A 77 -12.75 -0.82 -20.06
CA GLY A 77 -13.69 -0.95 -18.94
C GLY A 77 -13.44 -2.17 -18.04
N GLU A 78 -12.30 -2.84 -18.18
CA GLU A 78 -11.92 -3.95 -17.30
C GLU A 78 -11.19 -3.44 -16.04
N GLU A 79 -11.69 -3.79 -14.86
CA GLU A 79 -11.05 -3.45 -13.60
C GLU A 79 -10.11 -4.58 -13.13
N PRO A 80 -8.90 -4.27 -12.63
CA PRO A 80 -7.98 -5.28 -12.10
C PRO A 80 -8.57 -6.01 -10.90
N SER A 81 -8.28 -7.30 -10.77
CA SER A 81 -8.61 -8.05 -9.56
C SER A 81 -7.76 -7.58 -8.37
N VAL A 82 -8.07 -8.06 -7.17
CA VAL A 82 -7.25 -7.80 -5.97
C VAL A 82 -5.80 -8.25 -6.18
N ASP A 83 -5.62 -9.44 -6.75
CA ASP A 83 -4.28 -10.01 -6.99
C ASP A 83 -3.52 -9.19 -8.04
N ASP A 84 -4.20 -8.77 -9.11
CA ASP A 84 -3.61 -7.91 -10.14
C ASP A 84 -3.20 -6.55 -9.57
N LEU A 85 -4.05 -5.96 -8.71
CA LEU A 85 -3.69 -4.73 -8.00
C LEU A 85 -2.42 -4.93 -7.19
N HIS A 86 -2.28 -6.03 -6.43
CA HIS A 86 -1.05 -6.28 -5.67
C HIS A 86 0.20 -6.30 -6.57
N VAL A 87 0.12 -6.91 -7.75
CA VAL A 87 1.23 -6.95 -8.73
C VAL A 87 1.56 -5.55 -9.26
N LEU A 88 0.56 -4.79 -9.69
CA LEU A 88 0.72 -3.43 -10.21
C LEU A 88 1.30 -2.48 -9.17
N ILE A 89 0.82 -2.59 -7.93
CA ILE A 89 1.29 -1.79 -6.79
C ILE A 89 2.74 -2.09 -6.49
N ARG A 90 3.12 -3.38 -6.46
CA ARG A 90 4.50 -3.80 -6.26
C ARG A 90 5.38 -3.23 -7.37
N LYS A 91 4.96 -3.32 -8.64
CA LYS A 91 5.70 -2.79 -9.79
C LYS A 91 5.98 -1.28 -9.62
N GLY A 92 4.95 -0.49 -9.33
CA GLY A 92 5.11 0.96 -9.11
C GLY A 92 5.91 1.33 -7.86
N THR A 93 5.90 0.47 -6.84
CA THR A 93 6.71 0.65 -5.62
C THR A 93 8.18 0.39 -5.89
N LEU A 94 8.50 -0.69 -6.60
CA LEU A 94 9.88 -1.08 -6.94
C LEU A 94 10.52 -0.10 -7.94
N SER A 95 9.73 0.45 -8.85
CA SER A 95 10.19 1.49 -9.80
C SER A 95 10.26 2.90 -9.20
N MET A 96 9.85 3.08 -7.94
CA MET A 96 9.70 4.38 -7.29
C MET A 96 8.75 5.35 -8.00
N SER A 97 7.82 4.86 -8.83
CA SER A 97 6.79 5.70 -9.49
C SER A 97 5.87 6.35 -8.45
N PHE A 98 5.52 5.59 -7.42
CA PHE A 98 4.79 6.07 -6.25
C PHE A 98 5.23 5.33 -4.99
N VAL A 99 4.83 5.87 -3.84
CA VAL A 99 5.07 5.24 -2.53
C VAL A 99 3.74 4.87 -1.91
N PRO A 100 3.54 3.60 -1.50
CA PRO A 100 2.34 3.21 -0.79
C PRO A 100 2.20 3.88 0.58
N VAL A 101 1.14 4.67 0.74
CA VAL A 101 0.81 5.30 2.02
C VAL A 101 -0.20 4.45 2.78
N LEU A 102 0.26 3.89 3.90
CA LEU A 102 -0.53 3.16 4.88
C LEU A 102 -0.78 4.02 6.12
N CYS A 103 -1.82 3.70 6.88
CA CYS A 103 -2.21 4.45 8.06
C CYS A 103 -2.42 3.52 9.27
N GLY A 104 -2.11 4.02 10.46
CA GLY A 104 -2.17 3.24 11.69
C GLY A 104 -1.69 4.02 12.90
N SER A 105 -1.85 3.43 14.08
CA SER A 105 -1.36 3.95 15.34
C SER A 105 -0.58 2.87 16.06
N ALA A 106 0.76 3.02 16.08
CA ALA A 106 1.65 2.14 16.83
C ALA A 106 1.39 2.22 18.33
N PHE A 107 1.10 3.42 18.85
CA PHE A 107 0.79 3.63 20.26
C PHE A 107 -0.46 2.87 20.72
N LYS A 108 -1.49 2.79 19.87
CA LYS A 108 -2.75 2.08 20.16
C LYS A 108 -2.76 0.62 19.69
N ASN A 109 -1.66 0.13 19.12
CA ASN A 109 -1.54 -1.21 18.51
C ASN A 109 -2.56 -1.51 17.37
N LYS A 110 -2.95 -0.49 16.61
CA LYS A 110 -3.95 -0.59 15.53
C LYS A 110 -3.31 -0.29 14.18
N GLY A 111 -3.45 -1.17 13.20
CA GLY A 111 -2.94 -0.97 11.83
C GLY A 111 -1.48 -1.34 11.60
N VAL A 112 -0.74 -1.77 12.63
CA VAL A 112 0.65 -2.23 12.49
C VAL A 112 0.71 -3.57 11.73
N GLN A 113 -0.26 -4.44 11.96
CA GLN A 113 -0.35 -5.76 11.32
C GLN A 113 -0.49 -5.66 9.79
N PRO A 114 -1.47 -4.90 9.23
CA PRO A 114 -1.55 -4.73 7.78
C PRO A 114 -0.36 -3.97 7.20
N MET A 115 0.33 -3.12 7.99
CA MET A 115 1.59 -2.51 7.56
C MET A 115 2.71 -3.55 7.37
N LEU A 116 2.83 -4.51 8.28
CA LEU A 116 3.79 -5.61 8.13
C LEU A 116 3.49 -6.50 6.93
N ASN A 117 2.21 -6.73 6.61
CA ASN A 117 1.86 -7.45 5.38
C ASN A 117 2.31 -6.67 4.13
N ALA A 118 2.08 -5.36 4.10
CA ALA A 118 2.50 -4.52 2.98
C ALA A 118 4.03 -4.48 2.78
N VAL A 119 4.82 -4.63 3.86
CA VAL A 119 6.28 -4.79 3.74
C VAL A 119 6.60 -6.05 2.95
N ILE A 120 5.94 -7.17 3.23
CA ILE A 120 6.14 -8.42 2.52
C ILE A 120 5.69 -8.28 1.05
N ASP A 121 4.53 -7.67 0.83
CA ASP A 121 3.89 -7.61 -0.49
C ASP A 121 4.60 -6.65 -1.45
N TYR A 122 5.12 -5.52 -0.95
CA TYR A 122 5.53 -4.40 -1.82
C TYR A 122 7.01 -4.01 -1.72
N LEU A 123 7.74 -4.40 -0.68
CA LEU A 123 9.18 -4.08 -0.61
C LEU A 123 10.04 -5.07 -1.41
N PRO A 124 11.21 -4.62 -1.89
CA PRO A 124 12.13 -5.46 -2.65
C PRO A 124 12.66 -6.62 -1.81
N VAL A 125 12.80 -7.77 -2.46
CA VAL A 125 13.64 -8.87 -1.97
C VAL A 125 15.05 -8.74 -2.56
N LEU A 126 15.99 -9.58 -2.12
CA LEU A 126 17.39 -9.54 -2.60
C LEU A 126 17.52 -9.63 -4.13
N LEU A 127 16.58 -10.30 -4.80
CA LEU A 127 16.57 -10.47 -6.25
C LEU A 127 16.05 -9.24 -7.01
N ASP A 128 15.39 -8.31 -6.32
CA ASP A 128 14.82 -7.10 -6.93
C ASP A 128 15.81 -5.93 -6.93
N VAL A 129 17.00 -6.10 -6.32
CA VAL A 129 18.01 -5.05 -6.17
C VAL A 129 19.25 -5.42 -6.99
N PRO A 130 19.88 -4.46 -7.72
CA PRO A 130 21.12 -4.72 -8.42
C PRO A 130 22.20 -5.27 -7.47
N PRO A 131 23.03 -6.22 -7.92
CA PRO A 131 24.14 -6.70 -7.10
C PRO A 131 25.13 -5.57 -6.84
N TYR A 132 25.72 -5.58 -5.64
CA TYR A 132 26.78 -4.62 -5.31
C TYR A 132 28.05 -4.94 -6.09
N GLU A 133 28.63 -3.93 -6.74
CA GLU A 133 29.92 -4.06 -7.41
C GLU A 133 31.05 -3.91 -6.39
N GLY A 134 31.91 -4.91 -6.29
CA GLY A 134 33.07 -4.90 -5.39
C GLY A 134 34.32 -4.35 -6.08
N PHE A 135 35.07 -3.51 -5.37
CA PHE A 135 36.32 -2.93 -5.86
C PHE A 135 37.55 -3.52 -5.17
N LYS A 136 38.72 -3.36 -5.79
CA LYS A 136 39.99 -3.78 -5.18
C LYS A 136 40.32 -2.86 -3.98
N PRO A 137 40.71 -3.42 -2.83
CA PRO A 137 41.14 -2.62 -1.68
C PRO A 137 42.31 -1.70 -2.06
N GLY A 138 42.13 -0.38 -1.92
CA GLY A 138 43.16 0.64 -2.14
C GLY A 138 43.06 1.43 -3.45
N ASP A 139 42.03 1.21 -4.26
CA ASP A 139 41.79 2.02 -5.45
C ASP A 139 41.04 3.32 -5.08
N ILE A 140 41.62 4.48 -5.40
CA ILE A 140 41.12 5.82 -5.00
C ILE A 140 40.62 6.64 -6.19
N SER A 141 40.61 6.08 -7.40
CA SER A 141 40.32 6.83 -8.63
C SER A 141 38.85 6.96 -8.98
N GLU A 142 37.91 6.44 -8.19
CA GLU A 142 36.51 6.37 -8.60
C GLU A 142 35.57 7.36 -7.92
N THR A 143 34.62 7.81 -8.75
CA THR A 143 33.53 8.72 -8.45
C THR A 143 32.26 7.88 -8.50
N GLU A 144 31.42 7.93 -7.45
CA GLU A 144 30.14 7.23 -7.39
C GLU A 144 29.30 7.53 -8.64
N THR A 145 28.76 6.50 -9.30
CA THR A 145 27.82 6.66 -10.43
C THR A 145 26.38 6.61 -9.92
#